data_AF-A0A965UBD6-F1
#
_entry.id   AF-A0A965UBD6-F1
#
_cell.length_a   1.000
_cell.length_b   1.000
_cell.length_c   1.000
_cell.angle_alpha   90.00
_cell.angle_beta   90.00
_cell.angle_gamma   90.00
#
_symmetry.space_group_name_H-M   'P 1'
#
loop_
_entity.id
_entity.type
_entity.pdbx_description
1 polymer ?
#
loop_
_entity_poly.entity_id
_entity_poly.type
_entity_poly.pdbx_seq_one_letter_code
_entity_poly.pdbx_strand_id
1 'polypeptide(L)'
;MLEIEKASWCARPLYTTDAESAWLAPRREDGGAYLALFNVSDQPRRVSLALDNAGLAVPVGGLRATELWSGESLSGITRLAAELPPHDAAVWRVF
;
A
#
# COMPACT_ATOMS: atom_id res chain seq x y z
N MET A 1 -1.01 -31.02 -0.62
CA MET A 1 0.32 -30.50 -0.26
C MET A 1 0.90 -29.85 -1.51
N LEU A 2 1.09 -28.52 -1.43
CA LEU A 2 1.78 -27.59 -2.34
C LEU A 2 1.42 -27.59 -3.85
N GLU A 3 0.62 -26.61 -4.27
CA GLU A 3 0.69 -25.97 -5.60
C GLU A 3 0.40 -24.45 -5.42
N ILE A 4 1.10 -23.79 -4.49
CA ILE A 4 1.10 -22.31 -4.33
C ILE A 4 2.48 -21.77 -4.74
N GLU A 5 3.06 -22.34 -5.80
CA GLU A 5 4.40 -21.95 -6.30
C GLU A 5 4.41 -21.60 -7.78
N LYS A 6 3.27 -21.22 -8.36
CA LYS A 6 3.22 -20.72 -9.74
C LYS A 6 2.60 -19.34 -9.76
N ALA A 7 3.47 -18.35 -9.96
CA ALA A 7 3.18 -16.93 -10.18
C ALA A 7 3.05 -16.02 -8.92
N SER A 8 4.00 -16.07 -7.98
CA SER A 8 4.21 -14.95 -7.03
C SER A 8 4.75 -13.72 -7.79
N TRP A 9 3.86 -13.00 -8.48
CA TRP A 9 4.16 -11.71 -9.08
C TRP A 9 4.15 -10.62 -7.98
N CYS A 10 5.17 -10.68 -7.13
CA CYS A 10 5.73 -9.69 -6.20
C CYS A 10 4.82 -8.85 -5.27
N ALA A 11 3.55 -9.19 -5.02
CA ALA A 11 2.87 -8.62 -3.86
C ALA A 11 3.47 -9.21 -2.56
N ARG A 12 4.09 -8.37 -1.72
CA ARG A 12 4.63 -8.74 -0.41
C ARG A 12 3.95 -7.96 0.72
N PRO A 13 3.58 -8.60 1.83
CA PRO A 13 3.16 -7.87 3.02
C PRO A 13 4.35 -7.08 3.56
N LEU A 14 4.14 -5.79 3.84
CA LEU A 14 5.11 -4.96 4.55
C LEU A 14 4.99 -5.20 6.06
N TYR A 15 3.75 -5.23 6.54
CA TYR A 15 3.42 -5.70 7.87
C TYR A 15 2.00 -6.28 7.89
N THR A 16 1.80 -7.24 8.79
CA THR A 16 0.49 -7.80 9.10
C THR A 16 0.41 -7.93 10.60
N THR A 17 -0.64 -7.36 11.17
CA THR A 17 -0.98 -7.44 12.59
C THR A 17 -2.42 -7.94 12.68
N ASP A 18 -2.88 -8.25 13.89
CA ASP A 18 -4.27 -8.65 14.14
C ASP A 18 -5.29 -7.53 13.85
N ALA A 19 -4.85 -6.27 13.72
CA ALA A 19 -5.74 -5.13 13.51
C ALA A 19 -5.61 -4.48 12.12
N GLU A 20 -4.44 -4.55 11.50
CA GLU A 20 -4.13 -3.87 10.25
C GLU A 20 -3.08 -4.62 9.45
N SER A 21 -3.14 -4.47 8.13
CA SER A 21 -2.13 -5.02 7.25
C SER A 21 -1.82 -4.07 6.11
N ALA A 22 -0.54 -3.95 5.76
CA ALA A 22 -0.08 -3.18 4.62
C ALA A 22 0.65 -4.09 3.64
N TRP A 23 0.35 -3.91 2.35
CA TRP A 23 0.88 -4.71 1.26
C TRP A 23 1.50 -3.81 0.20
N LEU A 24 2.61 -4.27 -0.37
CA LEU A 24 3.27 -3.64 -1.50
C LEU A 24 3.35 -4.59 -2.68
N ALA A 25 2.92 -4.14 -3.85
CA ALA A 25 3.09 -4.85 -5.11
C ALA A 25 3.83 -3.95 -6.13
N PRO A 26 5.10 -4.22 -6.45
CA PRO A 26 5.84 -3.44 -7.43
C PRO A 26 5.31 -3.72 -8.85
N ARG A 27 5.23 -2.70 -9.70
CA ARG A 27 4.93 -2.85 -11.12
C ARG A 27 6.22 -3.14 -11.90
N ARG A 28 6.14 -4.10 -12.83
CA ARG A 28 7.25 -4.41 -13.76
C ARG A 28 7.42 -3.40 -14.90
N GLU A 29 6.36 -2.72 -15.33
CA GLU A 29 6.36 -1.96 -16.59
C GLU A 29 6.64 -0.46 -16.46
N ASP A 30 6.31 0.19 -15.32
CA ASP A 30 6.33 1.67 -15.23
C ASP A 30 7.10 2.23 -14.02
N GLY A 31 7.88 1.41 -13.31
CA GLY A 31 8.65 1.87 -12.13
C GLY A 31 7.81 2.27 -10.90
N GLY A 32 6.48 2.17 -10.97
CA GLY A 32 5.57 2.40 -9.85
C GLY A 32 5.36 1.18 -8.95
N ALA A 33 4.66 1.37 -7.84
CA ALA A 33 4.24 0.30 -6.95
C ALA A 33 2.81 0.53 -6.47
N TYR A 34 2.09 -0.54 -6.16
CA TYR A 34 0.82 -0.48 -5.48
C TYR A 34 1.03 -0.67 -3.98
N LEU A 35 0.38 0.18 -3.20
CA LEU A 35 0.32 0.08 -1.75
C LEU A 35 -1.12 -0.09 -1.33
N ALA A 36 -1.42 -1.19 -0.65
CA ALA A 36 -2.74 -1.46 -0.10
C ALA A 36 -2.67 -1.45 1.42
N LEU A 37 -3.54 -0.67 2.04
CA LEU A 37 -3.74 -0.60 3.48
C LEU A 37 -5.07 -1.23 3.80
N PHE A 38 -5.08 -2.18 4.73
CA PHE A 38 -6.26 -2.90 5.17
C PHE A 38 -6.45 -2.68 6.66
N ASN A 39 -7.66 -2.29 7.05
CA ASN A 39 -8.11 -2.37 8.42
C ASN A 39 -8.88 -3.68 8.59
N VAL A 40 -8.30 -4.62 9.35
CA VAL A 40 -8.89 -5.93 9.62
C VAL A 40 -9.63 -5.93 10.97
N SER A 41 -9.59 -4.81 11.69
CA SER A 41 -10.24 -4.68 12.99
C SER A 41 -11.70 -4.25 12.87
N ASP A 42 -12.47 -4.51 13.93
CA ASP A 42 -13.86 -4.07 14.08
C ASP A 42 -14.02 -2.58 14.43
N GLN A 43 -12.93 -1.82 14.51
CA GLN A 43 -12.95 -0.40 14.87
C GLN A 43 -12.35 0.48 13.77
N PRO A 44 -12.85 1.70 13.57
CA PRO A 44 -12.23 2.63 12.63
C PRO A 44 -10.81 2.94 13.06
N ARG A 45 -9.86 2.87 12.13
CA ARG A 45 -8.44 3.04 12.40
C ARG A 45 -7.76 3.84 11.29
N ARG A 46 -6.84 4.70 11.71
CA ARG A 46 -5.92 5.37 10.79
C ARG A 46 -4.71 4.49 10.53
N VAL A 47 -4.71 3.82 9.38
CA VAL A 47 -3.57 3.02 8.93
C VAL A 47 -2.61 3.95 8.18
N SER A 48 -1.32 3.91 8.54
CA SER A 48 -0.31 4.70 7.85
C SER A 48 0.90 3.87 7.48
N LEU A 49 1.54 4.25 6.37
CA LEU A 49 2.70 3.58 5.84
C LEU A 49 3.66 4.62 5.26
N ALA A 50 4.88 4.64 5.79
CA ALA A 50 5.95 5.46 5.25
C ALA A 50 6.51 4.79 3.98
N LEU A 51 6.72 5.57 2.92
CA LEU A 51 7.10 5.05 1.60
C LEU A 51 8.55 4.55 1.58
N ASP A 52 9.39 5.09 2.45
CA ASP A 52 10.73 4.58 2.73
C ASP A 52 10.70 3.16 3.33
N ASN A 53 9.81 2.90 4.29
CA ASN A 53 9.61 1.57 4.89
C ASN A 53 9.04 0.55 3.90
N ALA A 54 8.35 1.04 2.86
CA ALA A 54 7.89 0.20 1.77
C ALA A 54 9.05 -0.28 0.86
N GLY A 55 10.27 0.24 1.07
CA GLY A 55 11.43 -0.02 0.22
C GLY A 55 11.34 0.69 -1.13
N LEU A 56 10.57 1.78 -1.20
CA LEU A 56 10.53 2.66 -2.37
C LEU A 56 11.60 3.73 -2.24
N ALA A 57 12.30 4.02 -3.34
CA ALA A 57 13.23 5.14 -3.38
C ALA A 57 12.42 6.45 -3.43
N VAL A 58 12.42 7.20 -2.33
CA VAL A 58 11.71 8.47 -2.23
C VAL A 58 12.66 9.62 -2.61
N PRO A 59 12.47 10.29 -3.76
CA PRO A 59 13.35 11.38 -4.19
C PRO A 59 13.13 12.66 -3.36
N VAL A 60 14.07 13.60 -3.46
CA VAL A 60 13.92 14.95 -2.90
C VAL A 60 12.77 15.65 -3.62
N GLY A 61 11.62 15.73 -2.96
CA GLY A 61 10.35 16.17 -3.56
C GLY A 61 9.20 15.18 -3.40
N GLY A 62 9.44 13.98 -2.85
CA GLY A 62 8.43 12.96 -2.55
C GLY A 62 7.97 12.17 -3.78
N LEU A 63 7.08 11.21 -3.56
CA LEU A 63 6.44 10.42 -4.62
C LEU A 63 5.04 10.95 -4.93
N ARG A 64 4.49 10.52 -6.06
CA ARG A 64 3.08 10.72 -6.38
C ARG A 64 2.34 9.45 -6.04
N ALA A 65 1.10 9.58 -5.58
CA ALA A 65 0.23 8.44 -5.38
C ALA A 65 -1.19 8.74 -5.81
N THR A 66 -1.83 7.80 -6.48
CA THR A 66 -3.24 7.90 -6.88
C THR A 66 -4.03 6.80 -6.20
N GLU A 67 -5.04 7.18 -5.44
CA GLU A 67 -6.01 6.28 -4.83
C GLU A 67 -6.87 5.66 -5.95
N LEU A 68 -7.01 4.34 -5.97
CA LEU A 68 -7.60 3.61 -7.10
C LEU A 68 -9.12 3.62 -7.13
N TRP A 69 -9.78 3.83 -5.99
CA TRP A 69 -11.23 3.80 -5.84
C TRP A 69 -11.86 5.20 -6.03
N SER A 70 -11.32 6.20 -5.35
CA SER A 70 -11.76 7.61 -5.46
C SER A 70 -11.09 8.35 -6.61
N GLY A 71 -9.95 7.86 -7.11
CA GLY A 71 -9.15 8.55 -8.12
C GLY A 71 -8.37 9.75 -7.58
N GLU A 72 -8.38 9.98 -6.27
CA GLU A 72 -7.65 11.09 -5.65
C GLU A 72 -6.15 10.94 -5.89
N SER A 73 -5.49 12.01 -6.32
CA SER A 73 -4.04 12.00 -6.57
C SER A 73 -3.31 12.94 -5.63
N LEU A 74 -2.38 12.36 -4.87
CA LEU A 74 -1.44 13.03 -3.99
C LEU A 74 -0.09 13.19 -4.70
N SER A 75 0.60 14.27 -4.39
CA SER A 75 1.94 14.53 -4.90
C SER A 75 2.85 15.07 -3.81
N GLY A 76 4.14 14.74 -3.90
CA GLY A 76 5.14 15.11 -2.90
C GLY A 76 4.97 14.43 -1.55
N ILE A 77 4.40 13.22 -1.55
CA ILE A 77 4.19 12.47 -0.33
C ILE A 77 5.42 11.61 0.01
N THR A 78 5.68 11.47 1.29
CA THR A 78 6.68 10.55 1.85
C THR A 78 6.02 9.44 2.70
N ARG A 79 4.73 9.58 2.97
CA ARG A 79 3.90 8.65 3.75
C ARG A 79 2.48 8.66 3.19
N LEU A 80 1.88 7.48 3.12
CA LEU A 80 0.45 7.30 2.93
C LEU A 80 -0.24 7.12 4.28
N ALA A 81 -1.42 7.71 4.44
CA ALA A 81 -2.28 7.46 5.58
C ALA A 81 -3.73 7.51 5.12
N ALA A 82 -4.53 6.54 5.54
CA ALA A 82 -5.95 6.48 5.28
C ALA A 82 -6.70 6.20 6.59
N GLU A 83 -7.82 6.89 6.79
CA GLU A 83 -8.78 6.53 7.83
C GLU A 83 -9.70 5.47 7.26
N LEU A 84 -9.58 4.26 7.77
CA LEU A 84 -10.31 3.09 7.29
C LEU A 84 -11.36 2.71 8.35
N PRO A 85 -12.65 2.69 7.98
CA PRO A 85 -13.69 1.98 8.73
C PRO A 85 -13.32 0.52 9.03
N PRO A 86 -14.06 -0.13 9.95
CA PRO A 86 -13.92 -1.56 10.19
C PRO A 86 -14.01 -2.38 8.90
N HIS A 87 -13.08 -3.32 8.71
CA HIS A 87 -13.02 -4.20 7.53
C HIS A 87 -12.86 -3.47 6.18
N ASP A 88 -12.36 -2.23 6.18
CA ASP A 88 -12.18 -1.44 4.97
C ASP A 88 -10.73 -1.46 4.45
N ALA A 89 -10.54 -1.07 3.19
CA ALA A 89 -9.25 -1.06 2.52
C ALA A 89 -9.06 0.15 1.59
N ALA A 90 -7.88 0.77 1.65
CA ALA A 90 -7.47 1.80 0.70
C ALA A 90 -6.30 1.29 -0.14
N VAL A 91 -6.40 1.44 -1.45
CA VAL A 91 -5.34 1.04 -2.39
C VAL A 91 -4.86 2.25 -3.17
N TRP A 92 -3.55 2.45 -3.13
CA TRP A 92 -2.84 3.55 -3.75
C TRP A 92 -1.86 3.03 -4.80
N ARG A 93 -1.81 3.71 -5.93
CA ARG A 93 -0.80 3.52 -6.96
C ARG A 93 0.26 4.61 -6.81
N VAL A 94 1.46 4.24 -6.41
CA VAL A 94 2.61 5.14 -6.23
C VAL A 94 3.51 5.12 -7.47
N PHE A 95 4.03 6.28 -7.87
CA PHE A 95 4.93 6.47 -9.02
C PHE A 95 5.72 7.79 -8.93
#